data_AF-A0AA35TJZ6-F1
#
_entry.id   AF-A0AA35TJZ6-F1
#
_cell.length_a   1.000
_cell.length_b   1.000
_cell.length_c   1.000
_cell.angle_alpha   90.00
_cell.angle_beta   90.00
_cell.angle_gamma   90.00
#
_symmetry.space_group_name_H-M   'P 1'
#
loop_
_entity.id
_entity.type
_entity.pdbx_description
1 polymer ?
#
loop_
_entity_poly.entity_id
_entity_poly.type
_entity_poly.pdbx_seq_one_letter_code
_entity_poly.pdbx_strand_id
1 'polypeptide(L)'
;MPEMPASLVCLSVALATIVLATTTSGLLTSNEKKDILRAHNHFRRSVQPLATNMIKLVWDSELARQAQYTSAQCEYMRNEHRHDQSTQYDYVGENIAAT
;
A
#
# COMPACT_ATOMS: atom_id res chain seq x y z
N MET A 1 -43.71 -38.50 0.24
CA MET A 1 -42.51 -37.65 0.43
C MET A 1 -41.57 -38.01 -0.70
N PRO A 2 -41.52 -37.24 -1.79
CA PRO A 2 -40.65 -37.55 -2.92
C PRO A 2 -39.19 -37.20 -2.57
N GLU A 3 -38.34 -38.20 -2.70
CA GLU A 3 -36.87 -38.15 -2.63
C GLU A 3 -36.32 -37.14 -3.66
N MET A 4 -35.50 -36.18 -3.20
CA MET A 4 -34.82 -35.22 -4.09
C MET A 4 -33.52 -35.83 -4.65
N PRO A 5 -33.21 -35.67 -5.95
CA PRO A 5 -32.03 -36.28 -6.54
C PRO A 5 -30.72 -35.63 -6.06
N ALA A 6 -29.74 -36.47 -5.76
CA ALA A 6 -28.40 -36.14 -5.24
C ALA A 6 -27.55 -35.21 -6.14
N SER A 7 -28.07 -34.77 -7.29
CA SER A 7 -27.38 -33.85 -8.21
C SER A 7 -27.38 -32.39 -7.75
N LEU A 8 -28.26 -31.99 -6.83
CA LEU A 8 -28.40 -30.60 -6.39
C LEU A 8 -27.54 -30.24 -5.16
N VAL A 9 -26.95 -31.23 -4.48
CA VAL A 9 -26.12 -31.01 -3.28
C VAL A 9 -24.68 -30.59 -3.62
N CYS A 10 -24.21 -30.81 -4.85
CA CYS A 10 -22.83 -30.52 -5.24
C CYS A 10 -22.57 -29.08 -5.74
N LEU A 11 -23.59 -28.29 -6.07
CA LEU A 11 -23.39 -26.90 -6.53
C LEU A 11 -23.29 -25.86 -5.41
N SER A 12 -23.77 -26.18 -4.20
CA SER A 12 -23.70 -25.27 -3.05
C SER A 12 -22.34 -25.30 -2.33
N VAL A 13 -21.54 -26.34 -2.52
CA VAL A 13 -20.23 -26.47 -1.86
C VAL A 13 -19.10 -25.81 -2.67
N ALA A 14 -19.27 -25.62 -3.99
CA ALA A 14 -18.25 -25.03 -4.84
C ALA A 14 -18.22 -23.49 -4.86
N LEU A 15 -19.27 -22.81 -4.37
CA LEU A 15 -19.32 -21.34 -4.32
C LEU A 15 -18.70 -20.76 -3.02
N ALA A 16 -18.48 -21.59 -2.00
CA ALA A 16 -17.96 -21.17 -0.71
C ALA A 16 -16.42 -21.22 -0.59
N THR A 17 -15.70 -21.72 -1.60
CA THR A 17 -14.22 -21.80 -1.58
C THR A 17 -13.53 -20.72 -2.41
N ILE A 18 -14.26 -19.81 -3.07
CA ILE A 18 -13.67 -18.75 -3.91
C ILE A 18 -13.37 -17.45 -3.13
N VAL A 19 -13.77 -17.34 -1.87
CA VAL A 19 -13.54 -16.11 -1.06
C VAL A 19 -12.69 -16.40 0.18
N LEU A 20 -11.53 -17.03 -0.01
CA LEU A 20 -10.48 -17.03 1.02
C LEU A 20 -9.07 -16.84 0.44
N ALA A 21 -8.96 -16.26 -0.75
CA ALA A 21 -7.74 -15.54 -1.10
C ALA A 21 -7.86 -14.16 -0.44
N THR A 22 -7.52 -14.07 0.85
CA THR A 22 -7.25 -12.77 1.45
C THR A 22 -6.07 -12.18 0.69
N THR A 23 -6.37 -11.34 -0.30
CA THR A 23 -5.39 -10.55 -1.03
C THR A 23 -4.71 -9.63 -0.03
N THR A 24 -3.60 -10.08 0.57
CA THR A 24 -2.63 -9.23 1.28
C THR A 24 -1.84 -8.36 0.28
N SER A 25 -2.48 -7.96 -0.82
CA SER A 25 -1.91 -7.14 -1.86
C SER A 25 -2.05 -5.68 -1.43
N GLY A 26 -1.05 -5.17 -0.72
CA GLY A 26 -0.97 -3.75 -0.38
C GLY A 26 -0.09 -3.45 0.83
N LEU A 27 -0.17 -4.28 1.88
CA LEU A 27 0.47 -3.94 3.14
C LEU A 27 1.96 -4.31 3.16
N LEU A 28 2.82 -3.30 3.17
CA LEU A 28 4.27 -3.48 3.32
C LEU A 28 4.62 -4.15 4.66
N THR A 29 5.46 -5.18 4.59
CA THR A 29 6.09 -5.81 5.75
C THR A 29 7.07 -4.86 6.44
N SER A 30 7.43 -5.17 7.69
CA SER A 30 8.40 -4.39 8.45
C SER A 30 9.79 -4.35 7.80
N ASN A 31 10.17 -5.39 7.05
CA ASN A 31 11.44 -5.43 6.35
C ASN A 31 11.42 -4.56 5.09
N GLU A 32 10.34 -4.60 4.31
CA GLU A 32 10.20 -3.72 3.12
C GLU A 32 10.21 -2.24 3.51
N LYS A 33 9.52 -1.85 4.59
CA LYS A 33 9.58 -0.48 5.13
C LYS A 33 11.01 -0.06 5.46
N LYS A 34 11.79 -0.95 6.09
CA LYS A 34 13.21 -0.70 6.41
C LYS A 34 14.05 -0.57 5.14
N ASP A 35 13.82 -1.39 4.14
CA ASP A 35 14.58 -1.37 2.90
C ASP A 35 14.29 -0.10 2.09
N ILE A 36 13.03 0.34 2.02
CA ILE A 36 12.65 1.65 1.44
C ILE A 36 13.41 2.80 2.14
N LEU A 37 13.37 2.85 3.48
CA LEU A 37 14.10 3.87 4.23
C LEU A 37 15.61 3.78 4.05
N ARG A 38 16.17 2.57 3.99
CA ARG A 38 17.61 2.35 3.81
C ARG A 38 18.05 2.89 2.46
N ALA A 39 17.32 2.56 1.39
CA ALA A 39 17.59 3.04 0.05
C ALA A 39 17.53 4.56 -0.04
N HIS A 40 16.44 5.19 0.43
CA HIS A 40 16.30 6.65 0.41
C HIS A 40 17.42 7.34 1.19
N ASN A 41 17.71 6.88 2.41
CA ASN A 41 18.76 7.48 3.23
C ASN A 41 20.17 7.20 2.69
N HIS A 42 20.39 6.11 1.96
CA HIS A 42 21.66 5.89 1.24
C HIS A 42 21.88 7.00 0.21
N PHE A 43 20.93 7.19 -0.71
CA PHE A 43 21.07 8.21 -1.76
C PHE A 43 21.11 9.65 -1.21
N ARG A 44 20.34 9.96 -0.16
CA ARG A 44 20.39 11.28 0.50
C ARG A 44 21.77 11.60 1.10
N ARG A 45 22.53 10.59 1.51
CA ARG A 45 23.89 10.78 2.07
C ARG A 45 24.98 10.85 1.00
N SER A 46 24.68 10.42 -0.23
CA SER A 46 25.66 10.34 -1.32
C SER A 46 25.39 11.35 -2.43
N VAL A 47 24.62 12.41 -2.16
CA VAL A 47 24.35 13.47 -3.13
C VAL A 47 25.63 14.25 -3.46
N GLN A 48 25.73 14.75 -4.69
CA GLN A 48 26.83 15.59 -5.16
C GLN A 48 26.26 16.88 -5.79
N PRO A 49 26.67 18.08 -5.32
CA PRO A 49 27.58 18.33 -4.19
C PRO A 49 27.01 17.87 -2.85
N LEU A 50 27.89 17.66 -1.87
CA LEU A 50 27.49 17.27 -0.51
C LEU A 50 26.56 18.33 0.09
N ALA A 51 25.43 17.86 0.63
CA ALA A 51 24.49 18.71 1.35
C ALA A 51 24.91 18.85 2.82
N THR A 52 24.89 20.09 3.35
CA THR A 52 25.32 20.39 4.73
C THR A 52 24.24 20.10 5.77
N ASN A 53 22.97 19.99 5.37
CA ASN A 53 21.82 19.86 6.27
C ASN A 53 20.76 18.85 5.80
N MET A 54 21.17 17.78 5.12
CA MET A 54 20.24 16.77 4.61
C MET A 54 19.67 15.90 5.75
N ILE A 55 18.39 16.09 6.07
CA ILE A 55 17.71 15.38 7.18
C ILE A 55 17.57 13.88 6.86
N LYS A 56 17.83 13.01 7.84
CA LYS A 56 17.59 11.58 7.72
C LYS A 56 16.08 11.30 7.73
N LEU A 57 15.58 10.54 6.75
CA LEU A 57 14.19 10.13 6.70
C LEU A 57 13.88 9.06 7.73
N VAL A 58 12.66 9.13 8.26
CA VAL A 58 12.02 8.14 9.14
C VAL A 58 10.71 7.69 8.51
N TRP A 59 10.19 6.55 8.97
CA TRP A 59 8.89 6.06 8.52
C TRP A 59 7.81 6.86 9.23
N ASP A 60 6.84 7.37 8.47
CA ASP A 60 5.65 8.00 9.03
C ASP A 60 4.41 7.14 8.74
N SER A 61 3.62 6.87 9.78
CA SER A 61 2.47 5.97 9.68
C SER A 61 1.23 6.64 9.07
N GLU A 62 1.07 7.96 9.22
CA GLU A 62 -0.02 8.70 8.59
C GLU A 62 0.19 8.76 7.08
N LEU A 63 1.40 9.13 6.65
CA LEU A 63 1.76 9.18 5.23
C LEU A 63 1.67 7.79 4.58
N ALA A 64 2.09 6.74 5.28
CA ALA A 64 1.94 5.36 4.80
C ALA A 64 0.46 4.97 4.59
N ARG A 65 -0.43 5.37 5.50
CA ARG A 65 -1.86 5.12 5.38
C ARG A 65 -2.46 5.87 4.18
N GLN A 66 -2.07 7.13 3.98
CA GLN A 66 -2.51 7.90 2.81
C GLN A 66 -2.02 7.26 1.50
N ALA A 67 -0.74 6.90 1.42
CA ALA A 67 -0.18 6.25 0.24
C ALA A 67 -0.88 4.91 -0.07
N GLN A 68 -1.21 4.12 0.96
CA GLN A 68 -2.00 2.90 0.81
C GLN A 68 -3.41 3.17 0.30
N TYR A 69 -4.08 4.22 0.81
CA TYR A 69 -5.41 4.61 0.36
C TYR A 69 -5.40 5.02 -1.11
N THR A 70 -4.42 5.84 -1.52
CA THR A 70 -4.23 6.26 -2.91
C THR A 70 -3.94 5.06 -3.82
N SER A 71 -3.00 4.19 -3.46
CA SER A 71 -2.62 3.04 -4.30
C SER A 71 -3.73 2.01 -4.43
N ALA A 72 -4.59 1.86 -3.41
CA ALA A 72 -5.74 0.96 -3.44
C ALA A 72 -6.84 1.39 -4.45
N GLN A 73 -6.82 2.64 -4.93
CA GLN A 73 -7.72 3.05 -6.02
C GLN A 73 -7.32 2.44 -7.37
N CYS A 74 -6.09 1.93 -7.49
CA CYS A 74 -5.55 1.34 -8.72
C CYS A 74 -5.58 2.30 -9.93
N GLU A 75 -5.52 3.61 -9.67
CA GLU A 75 -5.45 4.66 -10.67
C GLU A 75 -4.05 5.28 -10.68
N TYR A 76 -3.43 5.39 -11.86
CA TYR A 76 -2.13 6.04 -12.00
C TYR A 76 -2.31 7.57 -12.02
N MET A 77 -2.73 8.12 -10.88
CA MET A 77 -2.98 9.55 -10.70
C MET A 77 -2.48 10.00 -9.34
N ARG A 78 -2.06 11.27 -9.27
CA ARG A 78 -1.65 11.87 -8.01
C ARG A 78 -2.88 12.19 -7.16
N ASN A 79 -2.77 12.04 -5.84
CA ASN A 79 -3.82 12.47 -4.93
C ASN A 79 -3.80 13.99 -4.76
N GLU A 80 -4.78 14.67 -5.36
CA GLU A 80 -4.90 16.13 -5.30
C GLU A 80 -5.21 16.66 -3.89
N HIS A 81 -5.84 15.83 -3.05
CA HIS A 81 -6.26 16.16 -1.69
C HIS A 81 -5.30 15.67 -0.60
N ARG A 82 -4.10 15.20 -0.96
CA ARG A 82 -3.12 14.62 -0.01
C ARG A 82 -2.77 15.54 1.16
N HIS A 83 -2.78 16.86 0.96
CA HIS A 83 -2.51 17.85 2.00
C HIS A 83 -3.64 17.89 3.03
N ASP A 84 -4.88 17.94 2.55
CA ASP A 84 -6.09 18.00 3.39
C ASP A 84 -6.30 16.71 4.21
N GLN A 85 -5.66 15.62 3.79
CA GLN A 85 -5.76 14.31 4.43
C GLN A 85 -4.71 14.08 5.55
N SER A 86 -3.78 15.02 5.74
CA SER A 86 -2.81 14.97 6.83
C SER A 86 -3.26 15.80 8.01
N THR A 87 -3.10 15.24 9.19
CA THR A 87 -3.27 15.91 10.48
C THR A 87 -1.94 16.40 11.05
N GLN A 88 -0.81 15.92 10.53
CA GLN A 88 0.53 16.26 10.99
C GLN A 88 1.27 17.28 10.12
N TYR A 89 0.92 17.39 8.84
CA TYR A 89 1.68 18.16 7.87
C TYR A 89 0.77 19.08 7.03
N ASP A 90 1.15 20.35 6.94
CA ASP A 90 0.45 21.31 6.06
C ASP A 90 0.64 20.98 4.57
N TYR A 91 1.78 20.36 4.22
CA TYR A 91 2.11 19.97 2.86
C TYR A 91 2.77 18.60 2.78
N VAL A 92 2.25 17.75 1.89
CA VAL A 92 2.67 16.38 1.62
C VAL A 92 3.11 16.23 0.15
N GLY A 93 4.32 15.69 -0.05
CA GLY A 93 4.81 15.29 -1.36
C GLY A 93 4.36 13.89 -1.76
N GLU A 94 4.40 13.55 -3.05
CA GLU A 94 4.03 12.23 -3.56
C GLU A 94 4.88 11.85 -4.77
N ASN A 95 5.45 10.65 -4.75
CA ASN A 95 6.07 9.99 -5.90
C ASN A 95 5.28 8.70 -6.18
N ILE A 96 4.86 8.49 -7.42
CA ILE A 96 4.11 7.29 -7.87
C ILE A 96 4.94 6.49 -8.87
N ALA A 97 4.73 5.18 -8.91
CA ALA A 97 5.36 4.26 -9.86
C ALA A 97 4.38 3.14 -10.24
N ALA A 98 4.51 2.63 -11.47
CA ALA A 98 3.79 1.47 -11.98
C ALA A 98 4.77 0.53 -12.69
N THR A 99 4.49 -0.77 -12.70
CA THR A 99 5.33 -1.82 -13.29
C THR A 99 4.53 -2.74 -14.17
#